data_AF-A0A3M7TUI4-F1
#
_entry.id   AF-A0A3M7TUI4-F1
#
_cell.length_a   1.000
_cell.length_b   1.000
_cell.length_c   1.000
_cell.angle_alpha   90.00
_cell.angle_beta   90.00
_cell.angle_gamma   90.00
#
_symmetry.space_group_name_H-M   'P 1'
#
loop_
_entity.id
_entity.type
_entity.pdbx_description
1 polymer ?
#
loop_
_entity_poly.entity_id
_entity_poly.type
_entity_poly.pdbx_seq_one_letter_code
_entity_poly.pdbx_strand_id
1 'polypeptide(L)'
;MQKEDHRFYAKWIGVRQRGKKRYILNQALINGTVAFVGLILLAGFLQDGLTVEYFTSETFMSNVLFFGVLSPIYGWTAARSRWNRNEDRFDDLERLNAAVNKDHH
;
A
#
# COMPACT_ATOMS: atom_id res chain seq x y z
N MET A 1 6.88 -6.78 -25.52
CA MET A 1 6.62 -6.56 -24.08
C MET A 1 7.94 -6.23 -23.38
N GLN A 2 8.00 -5.24 -22.49
CA GLN A 2 9.26 -4.84 -21.85
C GLN A 2 9.66 -5.82 -20.73
N LYS A 3 10.96 -5.90 -20.40
CA LYS A 3 11.49 -6.82 -19.35
C LYS A 3 10.83 -6.58 -17.97
N GLU A 4 10.45 -5.34 -17.68
CA GLU A 4 9.78 -4.97 -16.44
C GLU A 4 8.34 -5.48 -16.36
N ASP A 5 7.62 -5.47 -17.48
CA ASP A 5 6.25 -5.97 -17.56
C ASP A 5 6.18 -7.48 -17.37
N HIS A 6 7.14 -8.23 -17.93
CA HIS A 6 7.24 -9.67 -17.68
C HIS A 6 7.48 -10.00 -16.20
N ARG A 7 8.38 -9.24 -15.55
CA ARG A 7 8.65 -9.41 -14.11
C ARG A 7 7.42 -9.08 -13.27
N PHE A 8 6.71 -8.00 -13.61
CA PHE A 8 5.46 -7.65 -12.96
C PHE A 8 4.42 -8.75 -13.16
N TYR A 9 4.20 -9.20 -14.39
CA TYR A 9 3.20 -10.20 -14.76
C TYR A 9 3.41 -11.51 -13.99
N ALA A 10 4.62 -12.06 -14.01
CA ALA A 10 4.96 -13.29 -13.28
C ALA A 10 4.76 -13.14 -11.76
N LYS A 11 5.18 -12.01 -11.19
CA LYS A 11 5.00 -11.72 -9.76
C LYS A 11 3.53 -11.54 -9.40
N TRP A 12 2.77 -10.84 -10.24
CA TRP A 12 1.38 -10.50 -9.96
C TRP A 12 0.48 -11.74 -10.03
N ILE A 13 0.72 -12.68 -10.95
CA ILE A 13 0.02 -13.97 -10.98
C ILE A 13 0.14 -14.69 -9.63
N GLY A 14 1.36 -14.79 -9.09
CA GLY A 14 1.58 -15.43 -7.80
C GLY A 14 0.90 -14.70 -6.64
N VAL A 15 0.74 -13.39 -6.74
CA VAL A 15 -0.02 -12.59 -5.75
C VAL A 15 -1.52 -12.80 -5.90
N ARG A 16 -2.06 -12.80 -7.12
CA ARG A 16 -3.50 -13.03 -7.40
C ARG A 16 -3.96 -14.40 -6.91
N GLN A 17 -3.15 -15.45 -7.13
CA GLN A 17 -3.45 -16.81 -6.67
C GLN A 17 -3.61 -16.90 -5.14
N ARG A 18 -2.90 -16.07 -4.38
CA ARG A 18 -3.03 -16.00 -2.90
C ARG A 18 -4.29 -15.27 -2.45
N GLY A 19 -4.98 -14.60 -3.36
CA GLY A 19 -6.28 -13.99 -3.15
C GLY A 19 -6.25 -12.51 -2.74
N LYS A 20 -7.25 -11.78 -3.24
CA LYS A 20 -7.47 -10.35 -2.97
C LYS A 20 -7.52 -10.01 -1.49
N LYS A 21 -8.28 -10.79 -0.69
CA LYS A 21 -8.44 -10.54 0.75
C LYS A 21 -7.10 -10.54 1.48
N ARG A 22 -6.26 -11.56 1.23
CA ARG A 22 -4.94 -11.70 1.86
C ARG A 22 -4.00 -10.58 1.43
N TYR A 23 -4.00 -10.20 0.15
CA TYR A 23 -3.23 -9.07 -0.33
C TYR A 23 -3.65 -7.77 0.36
N ILE A 24 -4.95 -7.47 0.38
CA ILE A 24 -5.47 -6.23 0.96
C ILE A 24 -5.13 -6.17 2.45
N LEU A 25 -5.34 -7.25 3.21
CA LEU A 25 -5.00 -7.26 4.64
C LEU A 25 -3.50 -6.99 4.87
N ASN A 26 -2.62 -7.70 4.15
CA ASN A 26 -1.17 -7.52 4.30
C ASN A 26 -0.73 -6.10 3.93
N GLN A 27 -1.22 -5.58 2.80
CA GLN A 27 -0.86 -4.23 2.36
C GLN A 27 -1.51 -3.15 3.23
N ALA A 28 -2.72 -3.38 3.75
CA ALA A 28 -3.38 -2.45 4.66
C ALA A 28 -2.62 -2.34 5.97
N LEU A 29 -2.14 -3.45 6.53
CA LEU A 29 -1.29 -3.46 7.71
C LEU A 29 0.02 -2.72 7.45
N ILE A 30 0.72 -3.01 6.34
CA ILE A 30 1.98 -2.32 6.01
C ILE A 30 1.76 -0.82 5.84
N ASN A 31 0.82 -0.41 4.98
CA ASN A 31 0.57 1.00 4.70
C ASN A 31 0.03 1.73 5.92
N GLY A 32 -0.81 1.07 6.73
CA GLY A 32 -1.36 1.61 7.97
C GLY A 32 -0.27 1.83 9.01
N THR A 33 0.58 0.84 9.27
CA THR A 33 1.70 0.99 10.21
C THR A 33 2.68 2.07 9.76
N VAL A 34 3.03 2.11 8.48
CA VAL A 34 3.94 3.15 7.95
C VAL A 34 3.30 4.54 8.10
N ALA A 35 2.02 4.70 7.79
CA ALA A 35 1.32 5.96 7.96
C ALA A 35 1.21 6.35 9.43
N PHE A 36 0.92 5.41 10.32
CA PHE A 36 0.85 5.63 11.77
C PHE A 36 2.16 6.18 12.31
N VAL A 37 3.27 5.44 12.06
CA VAL A 37 4.60 5.85 12.53
C VAL A 37 5.00 7.19 11.91
N GLY A 38 4.78 7.36 10.60
CA GLY A 38 5.07 8.61 9.91
C GLY A 38 4.33 9.81 10.49
N LEU A 39 3.03 9.67 10.77
CA LEU A 39 2.20 10.72 11.35
C LEU A 39 2.59 11.05 12.80
N ILE A 40 2.90 10.03 13.60
CA ILE A 40 3.33 10.21 14.99
C ILE A 40 4.66 10.97 15.07
N LEU A 41 5.62 10.59 14.22
CA LEU A 41 6.92 11.26 14.15
C LEU A 41 6.78 12.68 13.61
N LEU A 42 5.94 12.88 12.58
CA LEU A 42 5.68 14.21 12.03
C LEU A 42 5.02 15.13 13.05
N ALA A 43 4.05 14.62 13.82
CA ALA A 43 3.40 15.41 14.86
C ALA A 43 4.37 15.82 15.97
N GLY A 44 5.26 14.92 16.40
CA GLY A 44 6.32 15.26 17.37
C GLY A 44 7.28 16.30 16.82
N PHE A 45 7.67 16.17 15.55
CA PHE A 45 8.54 17.15 14.90
C PHE A 45 7.89 18.55 14.82
N LEU A 46 6.58 18.64 14.59
CA LEU A 46 5.87 19.91 14.45
C LEU A 46 5.55 20.62 15.76
N GLN A 47 5.45 19.91 16.88
CA GLN A 47 5.09 20.49 18.17
C GLN A 47 6.31 21.03 18.92
N ASP A 48 7.20 20.14 19.37
CA ASP A 48 8.28 20.49 20.31
C ASP A 48 9.65 19.99 19.82
N GLY A 49 9.70 19.46 18.60
CA GLY A 49 10.82 18.64 18.13
C GLY A 49 10.69 17.19 18.63
N LEU A 50 11.46 16.28 18.01
CA LEU A 50 11.38 14.85 18.30
C LEU A 50 12.14 14.50 19.60
N THR A 51 11.65 15.03 20.73
CA THR A 51 12.26 14.92 22.06
C THR A 51 11.67 13.76 22.88
N VAL A 52 12.38 13.36 23.93
CA VAL A 52 11.87 12.35 24.89
C VAL A 52 10.61 12.86 25.60
N GLU A 53 10.54 14.16 25.87
CA GLU A 53 9.41 14.81 26.54
C GLU A 53 8.11 14.68 25.72
N TYR A 54 8.20 14.81 24.38
CA TYR A 54 7.06 14.55 23.50
C TYR A 54 6.52 13.14 23.70
N PHE A 55 7.36 12.10 23.70
CA PHE A 55 6.91 10.71 23.85
C PHE A 55 6.26 10.41 25.21
N THR A 56 6.54 11.22 26.23
CA THR A 56 5.91 11.12 27.56
C THR A 56 4.73 12.06 27.76
N SER A 57 4.43 12.91 26.77
CA SER A 57 3.39 13.94 26.88
C SER A 57 1.98 13.38 26.71
N GLU A 58 0.99 14.07 27.28
CA GLU A 58 -0.43 13.80 27.01
C GLU A 58 -0.76 13.98 25.53
N THR A 59 -0.08 14.92 24.86
CA THR A 59 -0.26 15.19 23.43
C THR A 59 0.14 14.01 22.57
N PHE A 60 1.21 13.31 22.91
CA PHE A 60 1.58 12.06 22.24
C PHE A 60 0.51 11.00 22.40
N MET A 61 -0.05 10.82 23.60
CA MET A 61 -1.15 9.86 23.80
C MET A 61 -2.38 10.21 22.95
N SER A 62 -2.74 11.49 22.89
CA SER A 62 -3.83 11.96 22.02
C SER A 62 -3.55 11.68 20.53
N ASN A 63 -2.33 11.96 20.06
CA ASN A 63 -1.90 11.68 18.69
C ASN A 63 -1.89 10.17 18.39
N VAL A 64 -1.45 9.32 19.34
CA VAL A 64 -1.49 7.86 19.22
C VAL A 64 -2.93 7.37 19.04
N LEU A 65 -3.86 7.84 19.85
CA LEU A 65 -5.26 7.45 19.73
C LEU A 65 -5.88 7.94 18.41
N PHE A 66 -5.63 9.20 18.06
CA PHE A 66 -6.17 9.80 16.84
C PHE A 66 -5.62 9.13 15.57
N PHE A 67 -4.30 9.05 15.43
CA PHE A 67 -3.68 8.39 14.28
C PHE A 67 -3.84 6.88 14.30
N GLY A 68 -4.01 6.26 15.47
CA GLY A 68 -4.32 4.83 15.62
C GLY A 68 -5.64 4.44 14.96
N VAL A 69 -6.61 5.37 14.91
CA VAL A 69 -7.89 5.16 14.22
C VAL A 69 -7.81 5.54 12.73
N LEU A 70 -7.09 6.61 12.39
CA LEU A 70 -7.01 7.08 10.99
C LEU A 70 -6.11 6.21 10.11
N SER A 71 -4.99 5.74 10.65
CA SER A 71 -3.97 5.02 9.89
C SER A 71 -4.46 3.68 9.31
N PRO A 72 -5.31 2.87 9.97
CA PRO A 72 -5.84 1.65 9.34
C PRO A 72 -6.81 1.96 8.20
N ILE A 73 -7.60 3.04 8.31
CA ILE A 73 -8.51 3.49 7.25
C ILE A 73 -7.70 3.90 6.01
N TYR A 74 -6.63 4.69 6.21
CA TYR A 74 -5.70 5.03 5.14
C TYR A 74 -5.03 3.77 4.55
N GLY A 75 -4.53 2.87 5.40
CA GLY A 75 -3.87 1.65 4.96
C GLY A 75 -4.78 0.79 4.07
N TRP A 76 -6.03 0.62 4.47
CA TRP A 76 -7.04 -0.12 3.72
C TRP A 76 -7.36 0.52 2.36
N THR A 77 -7.60 1.83 2.33
CA THR A 77 -7.91 2.55 1.08
C THR A 77 -6.73 2.52 0.11
N ALA A 78 -5.50 2.72 0.61
CA ALA A 78 -4.28 2.59 -0.18
C ALA A 78 -4.09 1.18 -0.74
N ALA A 79 -4.31 0.14 0.08
CA ALA A 79 -4.21 -1.26 -0.34
C ALA A 79 -5.24 -1.61 -1.42
N ARG A 80 -6.50 -1.15 -1.27
CA ARG A 80 -7.56 -1.35 -2.25
C ARG A 80 -7.25 -0.65 -3.58
N SER A 81 -6.81 0.61 -3.53
CA SER A 81 -6.38 1.36 -4.71
C SER A 81 -5.21 0.67 -5.42
N ARG A 82 -4.24 0.13 -4.67
CA ARG A 82 -3.08 -0.57 -5.23
C ARG A 82 -3.47 -1.89 -5.88
N TRP A 83 -4.40 -2.64 -5.29
CA TRP A 83 -4.95 -3.85 -5.91
C TRP A 83 -5.58 -3.52 -7.27
N ASN A 84 -6.49 -2.54 -7.31
CA ASN A 84 -7.20 -2.20 -8.54
C ASN A 84 -6.22 -1.77 -9.65
N ARG A 85 -5.29 -0.87 -9.36
CA ARG A 85 -4.27 -0.45 -10.34
C ARG A 85 -3.43 -1.59 -10.89
N ASN A 86 -3.13 -2.60 -10.06
CA ASN A 86 -2.35 -3.75 -10.50
C ASN A 86 -3.20 -4.73 -11.32
N GLU A 87 -4.50 -4.87 -11.03
CA GLU A 87 -5.43 -5.61 -11.89
C GLU A 87 -5.58 -4.93 -13.24
N ASP A 88 -5.80 -3.60 -13.27
CA ASP A 88 -5.92 -2.84 -14.51
C ASP A 88 -4.66 -3.00 -15.39
N ARG A 89 -3.47 -2.84 -14.78
CA ARG A 89 -2.19 -3.08 -15.48
C ARG A 89 -2.09 -4.53 -15.98
N PHE A 90 -2.57 -5.50 -15.22
CA PHE A 90 -2.49 -6.90 -15.61
C PHE A 90 -3.40 -7.21 -16.81
N ASP A 91 -4.63 -6.69 -16.79
CA ASP A 91 -5.61 -6.85 -17.88
C ASP A 91 -5.11 -6.19 -19.17
N ASP A 92 -4.46 -5.03 -19.07
CA ASP A 92 -3.83 -4.37 -20.22
C ASP A 92 -2.71 -5.23 -20.83
N LEU A 93 -1.89 -5.86 -19.98
CA LEU A 93 -0.83 -6.76 -20.44
C LEU A 93 -1.38 -8.05 -21.07
N GLU A 94 -2.47 -8.60 -20.55
CA GLU A 94 -3.15 -9.75 -21.16
C GLU A 94 -3.71 -9.40 -22.54
N ARG A 95 -4.34 -8.23 -22.69
CA ARG A 95 -4.86 -7.75 -23.97
C ARG A 95 -3.75 -7.57 -25.01
N LEU A 96 -2.61 -6.99 -24.62
CA LEU A 96 -1.45 -6.83 -25.49
C LEU A 96 -0.89 -8.19 -25.94
N ASN A 97 -0.79 -9.16 -25.04
CA ASN A 97 -0.33 -10.52 -25.39
C ASN A 97 -1.31 -11.22 -26.35
N ALA A 98 -2.61 -11.06 -26.13
CA ALA A 98 -3.64 -11.64 -26.99
C ALA A 98 -3.63 -11.01 -28.40
N ALA A 99 -3.36 -9.70 -28.51
CA ALA A 99 -3.23 -9.02 -29.79
C ALA A 99 -2.00 -9.50 -30.57
N VAL A 100 -0.83 -9.57 -29.91
CA VAL A 100 0.42 -10.05 -30.54
C VAL A 100 0.27 -11.48 -31.06
N ASN A 101 -0.41 -12.36 -30.33
CA ASN A 101 -0.64 -13.74 -30.79
C ASN A 101 -1.60 -13.84 -31.98
N LYS A 102 -2.49 -12.86 -32.20
CA LYS A 102 -3.39 -12.84 -33.36
C LYS A 102 -2.69 -12.38 -34.63
N ASP A 103 -1.69 -11.50 -34.53
CA ASP A 103 -0.93 -11.01 -35.69
C ASP A 103 0.13 -12.01 -36.20
N HIS A 104 0.37 -13.09 -35.45
CA HIS A 104 1.30 -14.17 -35.81
C HIS A 104 0.62 -15.43 -36.37
N HIS A 105 -0.69 -15.40 -36.57
CA HIS A 105 -1.49 -16.45 -37.21
C HIS A 105 -2.16 -15.94 -38.49
#